data_AF-A0A660SIS6-F1
#
_entry.id   AF-A0A660SIS6-F1
#
_cell.length_a   1.000
_cell.length_b   1.000
_cell.length_c   1.000
_cell.angle_alpha   90.00
_cell.angle_beta   90.00
_cell.angle_gamma   90.00
#
_symmetry.space_group_name_H-M   'P 1'
#
loop_
_entity.id
_entity.type
_entity.pdbx_description
1 polymer ?
#
loop_
_entity_poly.entity_id
_entity_poly.type
_entity_poly.pdbx_seq_one_letter_code
_entity_poly.pdbx_strand_id
1 'polypeptide(L)'
;MELPYGEIDGDILKLRFSTADFSIASVLSAIRLHLDMIEEMGVAFLGAETEVTTSPQVFTPIPIVATFQYLGKGKAKDVLERVYRTVWAGVVNTFPDEPTWACAKKDYGSFITAQADLLRARVEALKAEE
;
A
#
# COMPACT_ATOMS: atom_id res chain seq x y z
N MET A 1 10.88 -1.73 -19.68
CA MET A 1 10.03 -0.58 -19.33
C MET A 1 10.51 -0.08 -17.97
N GLU A 2 10.59 1.23 -17.73
CA GLU A 2 10.67 1.72 -16.35
C GLU A 2 9.30 1.50 -15.71
N LEU A 3 9.28 0.90 -14.53
CA LEU A 3 8.08 0.57 -13.78
C LEU A 3 8.04 1.47 -12.54
N PRO A 4 7.45 2.68 -12.62
CA PRO A 4 7.26 3.50 -11.43
C PRO A 4 6.57 2.68 -10.36
N TYR A 5 7.13 2.65 -9.15
CA TYR A 5 6.57 1.89 -8.03
C TYR A 5 6.53 0.36 -8.26
N GLY A 6 7.15 -0.16 -9.31
CA GLY A 6 7.15 -1.58 -9.65
C GLY A 6 8.56 -2.12 -9.87
N GLU A 7 8.78 -3.36 -9.47
CA GLU A 7 10.04 -4.07 -9.67
C GLU A 7 9.72 -5.50 -10.14
N ILE A 8 10.35 -5.92 -11.24
CA ILE A 8 10.29 -7.30 -11.71
C ILE A 8 11.66 -7.94 -11.47
N ASP A 9 11.67 -8.98 -10.64
CA ASP A 9 12.85 -9.81 -10.37
C ASP A 9 12.51 -11.26 -10.73
N GLY A 10 13.05 -11.74 -11.85
CA GLY A 10 12.75 -13.06 -12.39
C GLY A 10 11.26 -13.25 -12.71
N ASP A 11 10.60 -14.12 -11.95
CA ASP A 11 9.17 -14.45 -12.03
C ASP A 11 8.32 -13.68 -11.02
N ILE A 12 8.91 -12.75 -10.25
CA ILE A 12 8.22 -11.99 -9.22
C ILE A 12 8.03 -10.53 -9.64
N LEU A 13 6.82 -10.01 -9.47
CA LEU A 13 6.50 -8.59 -9.53
C LEU A 13 6.19 -8.07 -8.13
N LYS A 14 6.91 -7.02 -7.71
CA LYS A 14 6.63 -6.25 -6.50
C LYS A 14 6.13 -4.86 -6.87
N LEU A 15 5.02 -4.46 -6.27
CA LEU A 15 4.44 -3.13 -6.38
C LEU A 15 4.53 -2.44 -5.01
N ARG A 16 5.02 -1.19 -4.97
CA ARG A 16 5.26 -0.43 -3.74
C ARG A 16 4.41 0.83 -3.70
N PHE A 17 3.40 0.87 -2.85
CA PHE A 17 2.55 2.03 -2.65
C PHE A 17 2.91 2.75 -1.36
N SER A 18 2.89 4.09 -1.35
CA SER A 18 3.14 4.86 -0.13
C SER A 18 1.93 4.82 0.80
N THR A 19 2.12 4.52 2.09
CA THR A 19 1.05 4.72 3.09
C THR A 19 0.67 6.20 3.29
N ALA A 20 1.46 7.13 2.74
CA ALA A 20 1.03 8.53 2.68
C ALA A 20 -0.21 8.69 1.80
N ASP A 21 -0.33 7.91 0.72
CA ASP A 21 -1.36 8.13 -0.29
C ASP A 21 -2.44 7.04 -0.26
N PHE A 22 -2.06 5.84 0.17
CA PHE A 22 -2.92 4.66 0.13
C PHE A 22 -3.00 3.97 1.49
N SER A 23 -4.12 3.30 1.75
CA SER A 23 -4.21 2.30 2.82
C SER A 23 -4.02 0.90 2.23
N ILE A 24 -3.51 -0.05 3.01
CA ILE A 24 -3.43 -1.46 2.58
C ILE A 24 -4.79 -2.02 2.18
N ALA A 25 -5.86 -1.58 2.86
CA ALA A 25 -7.23 -1.98 2.55
C ALA A 25 -7.66 -1.49 1.16
N SER A 26 -7.31 -0.26 0.79
CA SER A 26 -7.58 0.31 -0.55
C SER A 26 -6.83 -0.46 -1.63
N VAL A 27 -5.53 -0.75 -1.41
CA VAL A 27 -4.71 -1.52 -2.35
C VAL A 27 -5.27 -2.93 -2.55
N LEU A 28 -5.59 -3.63 -1.47
CA LEU A 28 -6.18 -4.98 -1.53
C LEU A 28 -7.55 -4.97 -2.21
N SER A 29 -8.38 -3.95 -1.97
CA SER A 29 -9.67 -3.81 -2.63
C SER A 29 -9.53 -3.64 -4.15
N ALA A 30 -8.56 -2.84 -4.58
CA ALA A 30 -8.25 -2.65 -6.00
C ALA A 30 -7.74 -3.94 -6.67
N ILE A 31 -6.83 -4.67 -6.00
CA ILE A 31 -6.30 -5.94 -6.51
C ILE A 31 -7.42 -6.99 -6.61
N ARG A 32 -8.29 -7.08 -5.60
CA ARG A 32 -9.39 -8.05 -5.55
C ARG A 32 -10.31 -7.98 -6.76
N LEU A 33 -10.56 -6.78 -7.32
CA LEU A 33 -11.41 -6.60 -8.51
C LEU A 33 -10.83 -7.22 -9.78
N HIS A 34 -9.53 -7.51 -9.80
CA HIS A 34 -8.81 -8.01 -10.96
C HIS A 34 -8.17 -9.38 -10.73
N LEU A 35 -8.40 -9.99 -9.57
CA LEU A 35 -7.70 -11.21 -9.15
C LEU A 35 -7.96 -12.37 -10.12
N ASP A 36 -9.22 -12.61 -10.48
CA ASP A 36 -9.60 -13.68 -11.42
C ASP A 36 -8.85 -13.56 -12.76
N MET A 37 -8.74 -12.33 -13.29
CA MET A 37 -8.03 -12.07 -14.54
C MET A 37 -6.51 -12.26 -14.38
N ILE A 38 -5.94 -11.88 -13.24
CA ILE A 38 -4.51 -12.06 -12.93
C ILE A 38 -4.19 -13.56 -12.83
N GLU A 39 -5.07 -14.35 -12.22
CA GLU A 39 -4.95 -15.82 -12.12
C GLU A 39 -5.02 -16.49 -13.51
N GLU A 40 -5.97 -16.08 -14.36
CA GLU A 40 -6.06 -16.55 -15.76
C GLU A 40 -4.81 -16.25 -16.60
N MET A 41 -4.06 -15.21 -16.23
CA MET A 41 -2.76 -14.89 -16.86
C MET A 41 -1.61 -15.79 -16.36
N GLY A 42 -1.89 -16.72 -15.46
CA GLY A 42 -0.89 -17.60 -14.84
C GLY A 42 -0.06 -16.88 -13.79
N VAL A 43 -0.62 -15.88 -13.11
CA VAL A 43 0.06 -15.12 -12.05
C VAL A 43 -0.71 -15.31 -10.73
N ALA A 44 -0.01 -15.73 -9.69
CA ALA A 44 -0.54 -15.84 -8.34
C ALA A 44 -0.26 -14.55 -7.55
N PHE A 45 -1.26 -14.06 -6.82
CA PHE A 45 -1.05 -13.02 -5.81
C PHE A 45 -0.55 -13.66 -4.52
N LEU A 46 0.66 -13.29 -4.08
CA LEU A 46 1.27 -13.87 -2.88
C LEU A 46 0.87 -13.13 -1.60
N GLY A 47 0.41 -11.88 -1.72
CA GLY A 47 -0.04 -11.08 -0.59
C GLY A 47 0.40 -9.63 -0.67
N ALA A 48 -0.03 -8.85 0.32
CA ALA A 48 0.43 -7.49 0.54
C ALA A 48 0.83 -7.29 2.01
N GLU A 49 1.91 -6.54 2.22
CA GLU A 49 2.45 -6.25 3.55
C GLU A 49 2.87 -4.78 3.65
N THR A 50 2.98 -4.26 4.88
CA THR A 50 3.63 -2.97 5.16
C THR A 50 4.98 -3.25 5.81
N GLU A 51 6.06 -2.69 5.28
CA GLU A 51 7.39 -2.88 5.88
C GLU A 51 7.44 -2.32 7.32
N VAL A 52 7.76 -3.15 8.31
CA VAL A 52 7.88 -2.69 9.69
C VAL A 52 9.24 -2.02 9.88
N THR A 53 9.28 -0.70 9.98
CA THR A 53 10.52 0.01 10.30
C THR A 53 10.83 -0.10 11.80
N THR A 54 12.04 -0.59 12.13
CA THR A 54 12.53 -0.72 13.52
C THR A 54 13.01 0.60 14.14
N SER A 55 13.04 1.68 13.37
CA SER A 55 13.43 3.00 13.86
C SER A 55 12.26 3.70 14.55
N PRO A 56 12.44 4.36 15.72
CA PRO A 56 11.40 5.10 16.43
C PRO A 56 10.99 6.40 15.73
N GLN A 57 11.19 6.52 14.41
CA GLN A 57 10.66 7.61 13.61
C GLN A 57 9.15 7.44 13.49
N VAL A 58 8.45 8.01 14.46
CA VAL A 58 7.03 8.26 14.35
C VAL A 58 6.84 9.11 13.10
N PHE A 59 6.02 8.65 12.14
CA PHE A 59 5.52 9.42 10.98
C PHE A 59 6.25 9.36 9.63
N THR A 60 7.15 8.40 9.37
CA THR A 60 7.64 8.19 7.99
C THR A 60 6.65 7.31 7.21
N PRO A 61 6.21 7.69 6.00
CA PRO A 61 5.43 6.81 5.14
C PRO A 61 6.17 5.49 4.90
N ILE A 62 5.46 4.40 5.11
CA ILE A 62 5.95 3.03 4.95
C ILE A 62 5.45 2.52 3.59
N PRO A 63 6.26 1.76 2.83
CA PRO A 63 5.77 1.12 1.63
C PRO A 63 4.81 -0.03 1.95
N ILE A 64 3.64 -0.01 1.32
CA ILE A 64 2.76 -1.17 1.13
C ILE A 64 3.32 -1.95 -0.07
N VAL A 65 3.80 -3.16 0.16
CA VAL A 65 4.39 -4.02 -0.87
C VAL A 65 3.38 -5.09 -1.25
N ALA A 66 2.89 -5.07 -2.50
CA ALA A 66 2.05 -6.12 -3.06
C ALA A 66 2.89 -7.02 -3.98
N THR A 67 2.85 -8.33 -3.75
CA THR A 67 3.72 -9.30 -4.42
C THR A 67 2.91 -10.27 -5.28
N PHE A 68 3.40 -10.49 -6.51
CA PHE A 68 2.81 -11.37 -7.50
C PHE A 68 3.88 -12.29 -8.07
N GLN A 69 3.53 -13.55 -8.35
CA GLN A 69 4.44 -14.54 -8.94
C GLN A 69 3.85 -15.15 -10.20
N TYR A 70 4.63 -15.17 -11.28
CA TYR A 70 4.28 -15.85 -12.51
C TYR A 70 4.55 -17.36 -12.41
N LEU A 71 3.50 -18.16 -12.56
CA LEU A 71 3.54 -19.63 -12.52
C LEU A 71 3.38 -20.27 -13.91
N GLY A 72 3.18 -19.45 -14.95
CA GLY A 72 2.93 -19.90 -16.31
C GLY A 72 4.20 -20.36 -17.05
N LYS A 73 3.98 -20.79 -18.30
CA LYS A 73 5.06 -21.13 -19.24
C LYS A 73 5.25 -19.99 -20.23
N GLY A 74 6.45 -19.44 -20.32
CA GLY A 74 6.79 -18.40 -21.30
C GLY A 74 7.63 -17.28 -20.72
N LYS A 75 7.54 -16.10 -21.34
CA LYS A 75 8.26 -14.90 -20.90
C LYS A 75 7.51 -14.22 -19.77
N ALA A 76 7.94 -14.49 -18.52
CA ALA A 76 7.36 -13.91 -17.31
C ALA A 76 7.23 -12.38 -17.39
N LYS A 77 8.28 -11.72 -17.87
CA LYS A 77 8.35 -10.25 -17.96
C LYS A 77 7.15 -9.63 -18.69
N ASP A 78 6.77 -10.16 -19.85
CA ASP A 78 5.69 -9.57 -20.66
C ASP A 78 4.32 -9.70 -19.95
N VAL A 79 4.13 -10.80 -19.22
CA VAL A 79 2.92 -11.06 -18.43
C VAL A 79 2.89 -10.17 -17.19
N LEU A 80 4.00 -10.09 -16.46
CA LEU A 80 4.12 -9.27 -15.26
C LEU A 80 4.02 -7.77 -15.57
N GLU A 81 4.53 -7.29 -16.70
CA GLU A 81 4.33 -5.90 -17.14
C GLU A 81 2.85 -5.59 -17.42
N ARG A 82 2.07 -6.57 -17.89
CA ARG A 82 0.61 -6.42 -18.06
C ARG A 82 -0.15 -6.46 -16.73
N VAL A 83 0.25 -7.33 -15.80
CA VAL A 83 -0.29 -7.37 -14.43
C VAL A 83 -0.03 -6.04 -13.73
N TYR A 84 1.19 -5.49 -13.83
CA TYR A 84 1.54 -4.16 -13.33
C TYR A 84 0.55 -3.10 -13.79
N ARG A 85 0.28 -3.01 -15.10
CA ARG A 85 -0.66 -2.02 -15.66
C ARG A 85 -2.08 -2.22 -15.16
N THR A 86 -2.50 -3.47 -15.01
CA THR A 86 -3.84 -3.81 -14.52
C THR A 86 -4.01 -3.35 -13.08
N VAL A 87 -3.08 -3.72 -12.20
CA VAL A 87 -3.16 -3.34 -10.79
C VAL A 87 -3.08 -1.83 -10.64
N TRP A 88 -2.20 -1.17 -11.39
CA TRP A 88 -2.11 0.29 -11.37
C TRP A 88 -3.40 0.96 -11.84
N ALA A 89 -4.00 0.49 -12.93
CA ALA A 89 -5.30 0.98 -13.39
C ALA A 89 -6.40 0.78 -12.34
N GLY A 90 -6.43 -0.38 -11.68
CA GLY A 90 -7.36 -0.66 -10.59
C GLY A 90 -7.19 0.30 -9.42
N VAL A 91 -5.95 0.56 -9.00
CA VAL A 91 -5.63 1.50 -7.90
C VAL A 91 -6.03 2.93 -8.27
N VAL A 92 -5.76 3.37 -9.49
CA VAL A 92 -6.14 4.72 -9.95
C VAL A 92 -7.67 4.86 -10.05
N ASN A 93 -8.36 3.85 -10.59
CA ASN A 93 -9.82 3.88 -10.75
C ASN A 93 -10.58 3.77 -9.41
N THR A 94 -9.93 3.26 -8.38
CA THR A 94 -10.47 3.20 -7.01
C THR A 94 -10.04 4.38 -6.15
N PHE A 95 -9.22 5.29 -6.70
CA PHE A 95 -8.80 6.49 -5.99
C PHE A 95 -10.01 7.42 -5.80
N PRO A 96 -10.25 7.91 -4.57
CA PRO A 96 -11.36 8.82 -4.29
C PRO A 96 -11.21 10.13 -5.07
N ASP A 97 -12.33 10.83 -5.30
CA ASP A 97 -12.27 12.18 -5.81
C ASP A 97 -11.58 13.14 -4.82
N GLU A 98 -11.07 14.26 -5.32
CA GLU A 98 -10.31 15.24 -4.54
C GLU A 98 -11.04 15.69 -3.26
N PRO A 99 -12.35 16.00 -3.28
CA PRO A 99 -13.07 16.36 -2.06
C PRO A 99 -13.12 15.24 -1.02
N THR A 100 -13.39 14.00 -1.45
CA THR A 100 -13.44 12.84 -0.56
C THR A 100 -12.07 12.54 0.03
N TRP A 101 -11.02 12.63 -0.80
CA TRP A 101 -9.63 12.48 -0.37
C TRP A 101 -9.24 13.55 0.67
N ALA A 102 -9.53 14.82 0.40
CA ALA A 102 -9.22 15.92 1.31
C ALA A 102 -9.95 15.80 2.65
N CYS A 103 -11.22 15.35 2.63
CA CYS A 103 -11.99 15.09 3.85
C CYS A 103 -11.35 13.96 4.69
N ALA A 104 -11.05 12.81 4.05
CA ALA A 104 -10.38 11.69 4.71
C ALA A 104 -9.01 12.09 5.30
N LYS A 105 -8.27 12.96 4.62
CA LYS A 105 -7.00 13.51 5.11
C LYS A 105 -7.16 14.39 6.34
N LYS A 106 -8.18 15.24 6.38
CA LYS A 106 -8.49 16.07 7.54
C LYS A 106 -8.88 15.22 8.74
N ASP A 107 -9.69 14.18 8.53
CA ASP A 107 -10.11 13.26 9.60
C ASP A 107 -8.91 12.49 10.16
N TYR A 108 -8.03 12.01 9.29
CA TYR A 108 -6.78 11.38 9.69
C TYR A 108 -5.89 12.34 10.49
N GLY A 109 -5.71 13.58 10.04
CA GLY A 109 -4.99 14.61 10.79
C GLY A 109 -5.56 14.83 12.20
N SER A 110 -6.89 14.88 12.30
CA SER A 110 -7.60 15.05 13.59
C SER A 110 -7.35 13.86 14.53
N PHE A 111 -7.38 12.63 14.01
CA PHE A 111 -7.03 11.43 14.76
C PHE A 111 -5.60 11.46 15.29
N ILE A 112 -4.64 11.88 14.46
CA ILE A 112 -3.23 12.00 14.85
C ILE A 112 -3.05 13.04 15.98
N THR A 113 -3.69 14.19 15.88
CA THR A 113 -3.64 15.21 16.94
C THR A 113 -4.19 14.65 18.26
N ALA A 114 -5.31 13.93 18.22
CA ALA A 114 -5.88 13.32 19.42
C ALA A 114 -4.94 12.28 20.06
N GLN A 115 -4.23 11.48 19.26
CA GLN A 115 -3.21 10.55 19.78
C GLN A 115 -2.03 11.28 20.41
N ALA A 116 -1.56 12.37 19.79
CA ALA A 116 -0.47 13.18 20.33
C ALA A 116 -0.85 13.84 21.66
N ASP A 117 -2.06 14.36 21.78
CA ASP A 117 -2.56 14.95 23.01
C ASP A 117 -2.73 13.91 24.12
N LEU A 118 -3.17 12.69 23.78
CA LEU A 118 -3.23 11.58 24.74
C LEU A 118 -1.83 11.20 25.25
N LEU A 119 -0.83 11.14 24.38
CA LEU A 119 0.56 10.88 24.76
C LEU A 119 1.10 12.00 25.66
N ARG A 120 0.82 13.27 25.33
CA ARG A 120 1.21 14.42 26.14
C ARG A 120 0.59 14.35 27.54
N ALA A 121 -0.72 14.10 27.63
CA ALA A 121 -1.43 13.96 28.89
C ALA A 121 -0.87 12.81 29.76
N ARG A 122 -0.51 11.68 29.15
CA ARG A 122 0.14 10.57 29.87
C ARG A 122 1.50 10.95 30.44
N VAL A 123 2.32 11.68 29.68
CA VAL A 123 3.63 12.14 30.15
C VAL A 123 3.50 13.17 31.27
N GLU A 124 2.53 14.08 31.17
CA GLU A 124 2.26 15.07 32.22
C GLU A 124 1.75 14.42 33.52
N ALA A 125 0.84 13.44 33.42
CA ALA A 125 0.34 12.70 34.58
C ALA A 125 1.47 11.95 35.31
N LEU A 126 2.37 11.27 34.58
CA LEU A 126 3.51 10.56 35.16
C LEU A 126 4.47 11.50 35.90
N LYS A 127 4.65 12.73 35.41
CA LYS A 127 5.49 13.75 36.08
C LYS A 127 4.85 14.37 37.32
N ALA A 128 3.52 14.32 37.44
CA ALA A 128 2.79 14.86 38.58
C ALA A 128 2.69 13.87 39.76
N GLU A 129 3.00 12.59 39.53
CA GLU A 129 3.05 11.53 40.54
C GLU A 129 4.44 11.34 41.17
N GLU A 130 5.49 11.99 40.63
CA GLU A 130 6.85 12.11 41.21
C GLU A 130 6.96 13.33 42.14
#